data_AF-A0A3Q9RJQ2-F1
#
_entry.id   AF-A0A3Q9RJQ2-F1
#
_cell.length_a   1.000
_cell.length_b   1.000
_cell.length_c   1.000
_cell.angle_alpha   90.00
_cell.angle_beta   90.00
_cell.angle_gamma   90.00
#
_symmetry.space_group_name_H-M   'P 1'
#
loop_
_entity.id
_entity.type
_entity.pdbx_description
1 polymer ?
#
loop_
_entity_poly.entity_id
_entity_poly.type
_entity_poly.pdbx_seq_one_letter_code
_entity_poly.pdbx_strand_id
1 'polypeptide(L)'
;MYYLKKSKDDKKEVLVFHVVSNELSHVDELLKKPGSITLITVEESEVGAEFVSIQRDNKKIVLKFNIKRDTEGKVNKLYPFAGTNFLLVYNHLK
;
A
#
# COMPACT_ATOMS: atom_id res chain seq x y z
N MET A 1 10.73 -2.06 -0.87
CA MET A 1 10.68 -1.24 -2.11
C MET A 1 9.24 -1.09 -2.58
N TYR A 2 8.75 0.11 -2.90
CA TYR A 2 7.39 0.28 -3.46
C TYR A 2 7.38 0.99 -4.80
N TYR A 3 6.27 0.90 -5.51
CA TYR A 3 6.03 1.68 -6.71
C TYR A 3 4.55 2.07 -6.81
N LEU A 4 4.29 3.31 -7.24
CA LEU A 4 2.96 3.83 -7.52
C LEU A 4 2.66 3.60 -9.00
N LYS A 5 1.57 2.88 -9.29
CA LYS A 5 1.13 2.60 -10.66
C LYS A 5 -0.23 3.23 -10.92
N LYS A 6 -0.34 4.02 -11.98
CA LYS A 6 -1.62 4.45 -12.52
C LYS A 6 -2.20 3.32 -13.37
N SER A 7 -3.38 2.82 -13.03
CA SER A 7 -4.06 1.80 -13.83
C SER A 7 -4.68 2.46 -15.08
N LYS A 8 -4.60 1.79 -16.23
CA LYS A 8 -5.23 2.26 -17.48
C LYS A 8 -6.71 1.87 -17.58
N ASP A 9 -7.12 0.80 -16.89
CA ASP A 9 -8.45 0.17 -17.01
C ASP A 9 -9.50 0.77 -16.07
N ASP A 10 -9.03 1.35 -14.97
CA ASP A 10 -9.85 2.00 -13.95
C ASP A 10 -9.24 3.38 -13.75
N LYS A 11 -10.05 4.44 -13.65
CA LYS A 11 -9.59 5.81 -13.31
C LYS A 11 -8.99 5.92 -11.89
N LYS A 12 -8.38 4.86 -11.37
CA LYS A 12 -7.90 4.68 -10.00
C LYS A 12 -6.38 4.60 -9.98
N GLU A 13 -5.81 5.22 -8.96
CA GLU A 13 -4.39 5.10 -8.63
C GLU A 13 -4.18 3.92 -7.69
N VAL A 14 -3.12 3.14 -7.94
CA VAL A 14 -2.83 1.90 -7.21
C VAL A 14 -1.43 1.99 -6.60
N LEU A 15 -1.37 1.85 -5.28
CA LEU A 15 -0.11 1.70 -4.55
C LEU A 15 0.26 0.22 -4.48
N VAL A 16 1.51 -0.09 -4.86
CA VAL A 16 2.04 -1.46 -4.79
C VAL A 16 3.32 -1.48 -3.97
N PHE A 17 3.31 -2.25 -2.89
CA PHE A 17 4.42 -2.40 -1.96
C PHE A 17 5.07 -3.76 -2.15
N HIS A 18 6.39 -3.79 -2.38
CA HIS A 18 7.20 -5.00 -2.26
C HIS A 18 7.88 -5.02 -0.90
N VAL A 19 7.52 -6.01 -0.09
CA VAL A 19 8.16 -6.28 1.18
C VAL A 19 9.33 -7.22 0.92
N VAL A 20 10.53 -6.76 1.30
CA VAL A 20 11.82 -7.46 1.10
C VAL A 20 12.15 -8.37 2.29
N SER A 21 11.46 -8.18 3.42
CA SER A 21 11.50 -9.08 4.58
C SER A 21 10.60 -10.28 4.37
N ASN A 22 11.08 -11.48 4.74
CA ASN A 22 10.30 -12.71 4.75
C ASN A 22 9.22 -12.76 5.85
N GLU A 23 9.21 -11.78 6.75
CA GLU A 23 8.33 -11.76 7.91
C GLU A 23 7.47 -10.50 7.90
N LEU A 24 6.24 -10.66 7.38
CA LEU A 24 5.12 -9.82 7.75
C LEU A 24 4.44 -10.53 8.92
N SER A 25 4.55 -9.99 10.13
CA SER A 25 3.70 -10.42 11.23
C SER A 25 2.24 -10.13 10.86
N HIS A 26 1.30 -10.99 11.27
CA HIS A 26 -0.15 -10.81 11.06
C HIS A 26 -0.64 -10.85 9.59
N VAL A 27 0.06 -11.55 8.68
CA VAL A 27 -0.42 -11.77 7.29
C VAL A 27 -1.85 -12.34 7.24
N ASP A 28 -2.19 -13.26 8.15
CA ASP A 28 -3.52 -13.89 8.21
C ASP A 28 -4.65 -12.88 8.49
N GLU A 29 -4.34 -11.76 9.14
CA GLU A 29 -5.31 -10.70 9.39
C GLU A 29 -5.51 -9.82 8.15
N LEU A 30 -4.43 -9.52 7.43
CA LEU A 30 -4.51 -8.79 6.16
C LEU A 30 -5.27 -9.58 5.09
N LEU A 31 -5.08 -10.90 5.04
CA LEU A 31 -5.80 -11.79 4.12
C LEU A 31 -7.33 -11.70 4.26
N LYS A 32 -7.84 -11.32 5.44
CA LYS A 32 -9.27 -11.20 5.74
C LYS A 32 -9.84 -9.81 5.50
N LYS A 33 -9.02 -8.85 5.08
CA LYS A 33 -9.38 -7.42 4.99
C LYS A 33 -9.49 -6.80 3.59
N PRO A 34 -9.58 -7.53 2.44
CA PRO A 34 -9.91 -6.89 1.17
C PRO A 34 -11.14 -5.98 1.26
N GLY A 35 -11.06 -4.78 0.69
CA GLY A 35 -12.11 -3.76 0.75
C GLY A 35 -12.05 -2.84 1.99
N SER A 36 -11.22 -3.16 2.99
CA SER A 36 -11.05 -2.30 4.17
C SER A 36 -10.25 -1.05 3.82
N ILE A 37 -10.70 0.11 4.30
CA ILE A 37 -9.94 1.36 4.21
C ILE A 37 -8.88 1.36 5.31
N THR A 38 -7.62 1.57 4.92
CA THR A 38 -6.49 1.69 5.81
C THR A 38 -5.81 3.04 5.64
N LEU A 39 -5.14 3.49 6.69
CA LEU A 39 -4.23 4.61 6.62
C LEU A 39 -2.81 4.07 6.39
N ILE A 40 -2.23 4.46 5.27
CA ILE A 40 -0.84 4.14 4.93
C ILE A 40 0.02 5.34 5.31
N THR A 41 0.98 5.13 6.20
CA THR A 41 1.96 6.15 6.58
C THR A 41 3.33 5.81 6.00
N VAL A 42 3.93 6.75 5.28
CA VAL A 42 5.30 6.68 4.75
C VAL A 42 6.01 7.97 5.14
N GLU A 43 7.04 7.88 6.00
CA GLU A 43 7.94 9.00 6.35
C GLU A 43 7.18 10.33 6.51
N GLU A 44 6.16 10.36 7.38
CA GLU A 44 5.27 11.51 7.72
C GLU A 44 4.12 11.82 6.75
N SER A 45 4.04 11.14 5.60
CA SER A 45 2.90 11.28 4.67
C SER A 45 1.87 10.19 4.89
N GLU A 46 0.61 10.59 5.11
CA GLU A 46 -0.52 9.68 5.31
C GLU A 46 -1.46 9.67 4.11
N VAL A 47 -1.80 8.47 3.63
CA VAL A 47 -2.72 8.28 2.52
C VAL A 47 -3.78 7.24 2.88
N GLY A 48 -5.04 7.62 2.74
CA GLY A 48 -6.17 6.71 2.88
C GLY A 48 -6.31 5.84 1.64
N ALA A 49 -6.17 4.54 1.80
CA ALA A 49 -6.24 3.58 0.70
C ALA A 49 -7.03 2.33 1.08
N GLU A 50 -7.73 1.74 0.12
CA GLU A 50 -8.40 0.46 0.29
C GLU A 50 -7.39 -0.68 0.08
N PHE A 51 -7.30 -1.60 1.03
CA PHE A 51 -6.53 -2.82 0.83
C PHE A 51 -7.23 -3.72 -0.19
N VAL A 52 -6.49 -4.17 -1.20
CA VAL A 52 -7.03 -4.99 -2.29
C VAL A 52 -6.59 -6.43 -2.14
N SER A 53 -5.29 -6.65 -2.01
CA SER A 53 -4.73 -8.01 -2.01
C SER A 53 -3.33 -8.05 -1.45
N ILE A 54 -2.97 -9.23 -0.94
CA ILE A 54 -1.59 -9.66 -0.69
C ILE A 54 -1.27 -10.81 -1.65
N GLN A 55 -0.10 -10.76 -2.29
CA GLN A 55 0.43 -11.85 -3.11
C GLN A 55 1.79 -12.25 -2.56
N ARG A 56 1.95 -13.51 -2.18
CA ARG A 56 3.21 -14.05 -1.69
C ARG A 56 3.78 -14.99 -2.74
N ASP A 57 4.99 -14.71 -3.19
CA ASP A 57 5.81 -15.64 -3.97
C ASP A 57 7.08 -15.99 -3.19
N ASN A 58 7.87 -16.93 -3.70
CA ASN A 58 9.07 -17.43 -3.02
C ASN A 58 10.20 -16.38 -2.84
N LYS A 59 10.05 -15.18 -3.42
CA LYS A 59 11.07 -14.12 -3.42
C LYS A 59 10.58 -12.82 -2.79
N LYS A 60 9.27 -12.58 -2.75
CA LYS A 60 8.71 -11.31 -2.26
C LYS A 60 7.25 -11.43 -1.84
N ILE A 61 6.85 -10.49 -1.00
CA ILE A 61 5.44 -10.25 -0.69
C ILE A 61 5.02 -8.92 -1.34
N VAL A 62 3.91 -8.94 -2.05
CA VAL A 62 3.33 -7.78 -2.75
C VAL A 62 2.02 -7.41 -2.05
N LEU A 63 1.93 -6.18 -1.54
CA LEU A 63 0.67 -5.61 -1.05
C LEU A 63 0.14 -4.63 -2.09
N LYS A 64 -1.16 -4.69 -2.38
CA LYS A 64 -1.84 -3.76 -3.30
C LYS A 64 -2.91 -2.98 -2.58
N PHE A 65 -2.94 -1.68 -2.83
CA PHE A 65 -3.95 -0.77 -2.31
C PHE A 65 -4.49 0.14 -3.41
N ASN A 66 -5.80 0.37 -3.40
CA ASN A 66 -6.45 1.36 -4.26
C ASN A 66 -6.57 2.68 -3.51
N ILE A 67 -6.19 3.79 -4.14
CA ILE A 67 -6.43 5.11 -3.59
C ILE A 67 -7.93 5.43 -3.71
N LYS A 68 -8.60 5.68 -2.57
CA LYS A 68 -10.05 6.03 -2.52
C LYS A 68 -10.29 7.50 -2.23
N ARG A 69 -9.39 8.16 -1.49
CA ARG A 69 -9.45 9.59 -1.17
C ARG A 69 -8.06 10.19 -1.21
N ASP A 70 -7.73 10.83 -2.33
CA ASP A 70 -6.60 11.75 -2.41
C ASP A 70 -7.11 13.18 -2.43
N THR A 71 -7.77 13.59 -1.35
CA THR A 71 -8.43 14.91 -1.26
C THR A 71 -7.46 16.10 -1.30
N GLU A 72 -6.15 15.87 -1.09
CA GLU A 72 -5.14 16.94 -0.98
C GLU A 72 -3.86 16.64 -1.79
N GLY A 73 -3.90 15.71 -2.75
CA GLY A 73 -2.68 15.35 -3.51
C GLY A 73 -1.61 14.68 -2.65
N LYS A 74 -1.96 14.10 -1.50
CA LYS A 74 -1.04 13.44 -0.56
C LYS A 74 -0.37 12.22 -1.20
N VAL A 75 -1.05 11.56 -2.14
CA VAL A 75 -0.44 10.48 -2.91
C VAL A 75 0.82 10.96 -3.65
N ASN A 76 0.87 12.23 -4.07
CA ASN A 76 2.02 12.76 -4.79
C ASN A 76 3.27 12.86 -3.91
N LYS A 77 3.09 13.01 -2.59
CA LYS A 77 4.19 13.00 -1.62
C LYS A 77 4.85 11.63 -1.50
N LEU A 78 4.20 10.58 -1.99
CA LEU A 78 4.76 9.23 -2.02
C LEU A 78 5.69 9.03 -3.24
N TYR A 79 5.49 9.73 -4.36
CA TYR A 79 6.34 9.52 -5.56
C TYR A 79 7.86 9.59 -5.30
N PRO A 80 8.39 10.53 -4.49
CA PRO A 80 9.83 10.61 -4.21
C PRO A 80 10.43 9.38 -3.54
N PHE A 81 9.62 8.57 -2.83
CA PHE A 81 10.12 7.37 -2.17
C PHE A 81 9.89 6.10 -3.02
N ALA A 82 9.25 6.20 -4.19
CA ALA A 82 9.11 5.05 -5.07
C ALA A 82 10.50 4.50 -5.46
N GLY A 83 10.67 3.18 -5.36
CA GLY A 83 11.96 2.53 -5.59
C GLY A 83 12.92 2.54 -4.39
N THR A 84 12.59 3.20 -3.28
CA THR A 84 13.41 3.19 -2.06
C THR A 84 12.88 2.18 -1.02
N ASN A 85 13.71 1.92 -0.01
CA ASN A 85 13.30 1.20 1.19
C ASN A 85 12.82 2.20 2.25
N PHE A 86 11.74 1.86 2.93
CA PHE A 86 11.09 2.67 3.96
C PHE A 86 10.29 1.74 4.87
N LEU A 87 9.94 2.24 6.05
CA LEU A 87 9.06 1.53 6.97
C LEU A 87 7.60 1.79 6.58
N LEU A 88 6.85 0.72 6.33
CA LEU A 88 5.41 0.79 6.11
C LEU A 88 4.68 0.59 7.43
N VAL A 89 3.91 1.58 7.86
CA VAL A 89 2.99 1.45 9.00
C VAL A 89 1.57 1.27 8.47
N TYR A 90 0.91 0.20 8.91
CA TYR A 90 -0.47 -0.11 8.57
C TYR A 90 -1.37 0.14 9.77
N ASN A 91 -2.28 1.12 9.67
CA ASN A 91 -3.24 1.45 10.71
C ASN A 91 -4.67 1.26 10.20
N HIS A 92 -5.40 0.34 10.83
CA HIS A 92 -6.81 0.11 10.53
C HIS A 92 -7.66 1.22 11.16
N LEU A 93 -8.45 1.91 10.33
CA LEU A 93 -9.47 2.85 10.81
C LEU A 93 -10.68 2.04 11.31
N LYS A 94 -10.99 2.13 12.61
CA LYS A 94 -12.15 1.45 13.23
C LYS A 94 -13.47 2.04 12.74
#